data_AF-A0A838VEW3-F1
#
_entry.id   AF-A0A838VEW3-F1
#
_cell.length_a   1.000
_cell.length_b   1.000
_cell.length_c   1.000
_cell.angle_alpha   90.00
_cell.angle_beta   90.00
_cell.angle_gamma   90.00
#
_symmetry.space_group_name_H-M   'P 1'
#
loop_
_entity.id
_entity.type
_entity.pdbx_description
1 polymer ?
#
loop_
_entity_poly.entity_id
_entity_poly.type
_entity_poly.pdbx_seq_one_letter_code
_entity_poly.pdbx_strand_id
1 'polypeptide(L)'
;MRTHRGAPDQAAAVIAWPIGGGIADIYESRKLEILAAIFNDRLFDELREGEGASYSPDVSSNWPRGMTGGGSFVAASQLTPSGVDHFFTLAERIAGDLATKPVTADELARSVGPMRQLIARLASGSGFWLQQLGGASTDPRRIVALLTLSTDYARITPAELQAAAKHWLVRGKEFRMEVLPEKREP
;
A
#
# COMPACT_ATOMS: atom_id res chain seq x y z
N MET A 1 7.00 16.27 -13.69
CA MET A 1 6.28 15.99 -14.93
C MET A 1 7.12 15.12 -15.86
N ARG A 2 6.63 13.93 -16.22
CA ARG A 2 7.18 13.07 -17.30
C ARG A 2 6.13 12.92 -18.40
N THR A 3 6.54 12.54 -19.60
CA THR A 3 5.62 12.36 -20.73
C THR A 3 5.67 10.97 -21.35
N HIS A 4 4.59 10.53 -22.01
CA HIS A 4 4.54 9.28 -22.77
C HIS A 4 3.93 9.47 -24.17
N ARG A 5 4.27 8.55 -25.09
CA ARG A 5 3.79 8.54 -26.49
C ARG A 5 2.58 7.61 -26.71
N GLY A 6 1.87 7.31 -25.63
CA GLY A 6 0.71 6.39 -25.63
C GLY A 6 -0.60 7.11 -25.98
N ALA A 7 -1.72 6.57 -25.50
CA ALA A 7 -3.04 7.15 -25.74
C ALA A 7 -3.16 8.55 -25.10
N PRO A 8 -3.72 9.55 -25.81
CA PRO A 8 -3.75 10.95 -25.36
C PRO A 8 -4.77 11.22 -24.23
N ASP A 9 -5.66 10.28 -23.98
CA ASP A 9 -6.66 10.28 -22.91
C ASP A 9 -6.18 9.54 -21.66
N GLN A 10 -4.92 9.08 -21.64
CA GLN A 10 -4.32 8.38 -20.51
C GLN A 10 -3.21 9.21 -19.87
N ALA A 11 -3.11 9.06 -18.55
CA ALA A 11 -2.09 9.59 -17.68
C ALA A 11 -1.86 8.58 -16.55
N ALA A 12 -0.73 8.70 -15.86
CA ALA A 12 -0.46 7.96 -14.64
C ALA A 12 -0.04 8.92 -13.54
N ALA A 13 -0.55 8.70 -12.33
CA ALA A 13 -0.15 9.43 -11.14
C ALA A 13 0.36 8.46 -10.07
N VAL A 14 1.42 8.86 -9.38
CA VAL A 14 2.06 8.07 -8.34
C VAL A 14 2.38 9.00 -7.16
N ILE A 15 1.98 8.57 -5.97
CA ILE A 15 2.38 9.15 -4.70
C ILE A 15 3.02 8.06 -3.84
N ALA A 16 4.15 8.36 -3.21
CA ALA A 16 4.90 7.39 -2.43
C ALA A 16 5.47 7.99 -1.15
N TRP A 17 5.42 7.24 -0.05
CA TRP A 17 6.04 7.59 1.21
C TRP A 17 7.20 6.64 1.51
N PRO A 18 8.37 7.15 1.95
CA PRO A 18 9.44 6.29 2.43
C PRO A 18 9.01 5.64 3.74
N ILE A 19 9.16 4.33 3.83
CA ILE A 19 8.91 3.56 5.05
C ILE A 19 10.16 2.81 5.51
N GLY A 20 10.07 2.16 6.66
CA GLY A 20 11.17 1.43 7.26
C GLY A 20 11.54 0.15 6.51
N GLY A 21 12.33 -0.66 7.19
CA GLY A 21 12.79 -1.96 6.74
C GLY A 21 13.28 -2.76 7.92
N GLY A 22 13.60 -4.02 7.66
CA GLY A 22 14.24 -4.90 8.61
C GLY A 22 13.27 -5.89 9.21
N ILE A 23 13.79 -7.07 9.52
CA ILE A 23 13.00 -8.16 10.07
C ILE A 23 12.61 -7.94 11.55
N ALA A 24 13.33 -7.06 12.25
CA ALA A 24 13.05 -6.72 13.64
C ALA A 24 11.67 -6.07 13.80
N ASP A 25 11.26 -5.27 12.80
CA ASP A 25 10.02 -4.49 12.82
C ASP A 25 8.97 -5.07 11.87
N ILE A 26 8.97 -6.40 11.67
CA ILE A 26 8.04 -7.05 10.74
C ILE A 26 6.57 -6.83 11.10
N TYR A 27 6.27 -6.58 12.38
CA TYR A 27 4.91 -6.23 12.81
C TYR A 27 4.46 -4.89 12.24
N GLU A 28 5.39 -3.93 12.06
CA GLU A 28 5.12 -2.64 11.42
C GLU A 28 4.80 -2.83 9.93
N SER A 29 5.54 -3.71 9.24
CA SER A 29 5.22 -4.10 7.85
C SER A 29 3.78 -4.57 7.69
N ARG A 30 3.31 -5.44 8.61
CA ARG A 30 1.96 -6.01 8.56
C ARG A 30 0.87 -4.95 8.72
N LYS A 31 1.08 -3.96 9.59
CA LYS A 31 0.19 -2.81 9.72
C LYS A 31 0.13 -2.02 8.43
N LEU A 32 1.28 -1.76 7.80
CA LEU A 32 1.36 -1.02 6.54
C LEU A 32 0.73 -1.78 5.36
N GLU A 33 0.80 -3.10 5.35
CA GLU A 33 0.08 -3.92 4.37
C GLU A 33 -1.44 -3.79 4.53
N ILE A 34 -1.96 -3.87 5.76
CA ILE A 34 -3.39 -3.65 6.03
C ILE A 34 -3.80 -2.21 5.66
N LEU A 35 -2.97 -1.22 6.01
CA LEU A 35 -3.20 0.17 5.60
C LEU A 35 -3.23 0.32 4.09
N ALA A 36 -2.37 -0.36 3.34
CA ALA A 36 -2.38 -0.34 1.88
C ALA A 36 -3.70 -0.88 1.32
N ALA A 37 -4.21 -1.98 1.86
CA ALA A 37 -5.51 -2.53 1.45
C ALA A 37 -6.66 -1.55 1.73
N ILE A 38 -6.72 -0.98 2.93
CA ILE A 38 -7.75 0.02 3.30
C ILE A 38 -7.64 1.27 2.42
N PHE A 39 -6.42 1.76 2.19
CA PHE A 39 -6.18 2.91 1.33
C PHE A 39 -6.66 2.61 -0.09
N ASN A 40 -6.34 1.44 -0.63
CA ASN A 40 -6.77 1.01 -1.96
C ASN A 40 -8.30 0.99 -2.07
N ASP A 41 -9.00 0.42 -1.08
CA ASP A 41 -10.47 0.37 -1.05
C ASP A 41 -11.07 1.79 -1.08
N ARG A 42 -10.59 2.69 -0.21
CA ARG A 42 -11.06 4.09 -0.18
C ARG A 42 -10.77 4.83 -1.48
N LEU A 43 -9.57 4.65 -2.04
CA LEU A 43 -9.16 5.29 -3.28
C LEU A 43 -10.00 4.78 -4.46
N PHE A 44 -10.31 3.49 -4.49
CA PHE A 44 -11.16 2.88 -5.49
C PHE A 44 -12.60 3.39 -5.41
N ASP A 45 -13.20 3.41 -4.22
CA ASP A 45 -14.57 3.87 -4.00
C ASP A 45 -14.73 5.34 -4.45
N GLU A 46 -13.80 6.21 -4.04
CA GLU A 46 -13.89 7.64 -4.32
C GLU A 46 -13.53 8.01 -5.77
N LEU A 47 -12.59 7.30 -6.42
CA LEU A 47 -12.30 7.53 -7.84
C LEU A 47 -13.48 7.13 -8.75
N ARG A 48 -14.27 6.12 -8.37
CA ARG A 48 -15.42 5.65 -9.14
C ARG A 48 -16.59 6.63 -9.11
N GLU A 49 -16.73 7.39 -8.04
CA GLU A 49 -17.79 8.40 -7.89
C GLU A 49 -17.53 9.65 -8.76
N GLY A 50 -16.27 9.90 -9.13
CA GLY A 50 -15.84 11.11 -9.83
C GLY A 50 -16.07 11.13 -11.34
N GLU A 51 -15.66 10.08 -12.08
CA GLU A 51 -15.74 10.07 -13.55
C GLU A 51 -15.90 8.64 -14.10
N GLY A 52 -16.72 8.47 -15.15
CA GLY A 52 -17.02 7.18 -15.79
C GLY A 52 -15.88 6.53 -16.57
N ALA A 53 -14.63 6.87 -16.28
CA ALA A 53 -13.44 6.23 -16.85
C ALA A 53 -12.99 5.05 -15.98
N SER A 54 -12.40 4.02 -16.61
CA SER A 54 -11.87 2.84 -15.91
C SER A 54 -10.59 3.18 -15.13
N TYR A 55 -10.74 3.82 -13.97
CA TYR A 55 -9.64 4.01 -13.03
C TYR A 55 -9.29 2.68 -12.38
N SER A 56 -7.99 2.39 -12.32
CA SER A 56 -7.46 1.17 -11.68
C SER A 56 -6.38 1.60 -10.69
N PRO A 57 -6.77 2.09 -9.51
CA PRO A 57 -5.81 2.38 -8.46
C PRO A 57 -5.15 1.09 -7.97
N ASP A 58 -3.89 1.21 -7.57
CA ASP A 58 -3.11 0.18 -6.90
C ASP A 58 -2.37 0.83 -5.73
N VAL A 59 -2.47 0.22 -4.55
CA VAL A 59 -1.73 0.66 -3.36
C VAL A 59 -0.96 -0.52 -2.78
N SER A 60 0.33 -0.32 -2.57
CA SER A 60 1.22 -1.37 -2.07
C SER A 60 2.18 -0.85 -1.00
N SER A 61 2.55 -1.76 -0.09
CA SER A 61 3.60 -1.55 0.91
C SER A 61 4.73 -2.54 0.64
N ASN A 62 5.93 -2.04 0.40
CA ASN A 62 7.13 -2.85 0.21
C ASN A 62 8.08 -2.64 1.39
N TRP A 63 8.25 -3.68 2.20
CA TRP A 63 9.12 -3.66 3.38
C TRP A 63 10.31 -4.62 3.22
N PRO A 64 11.53 -4.11 2.99
CA PRO A 64 12.72 -4.94 2.83
C PRO A 64 13.04 -5.68 4.14
N ARG A 65 13.06 -7.02 4.13
CA ARG A 65 13.42 -7.80 5.34
C ARG A 65 14.92 -7.89 5.59
N GLY A 66 15.72 -7.77 4.54
CA GLY A 66 17.20 -7.93 4.58
C GLY A 66 17.97 -6.62 4.76
N MET A 67 17.29 -5.47 4.75
CA MET A 67 17.89 -4.14 4.92
C MET A 67 17.14 -3.43 6.04
N THR A 68 17.81 -2.58 6.81
CA THR A 68 17.20 -1.85 7.95
C THR A 68 16.34 -0.65 7.53
N GLY A 69 16.12 -0.46 6.24
CA GLY A 69 15.36 0.65 5.68
C GLY A 69 15.22 0.52 4.15
N GLY A 70 14.68 1.56 3.52
CA GLY A 70 14.50 1.63 2.08
C GLY A 70 13.20 1.02 1.58
N GLY A 71 12.21 0.83 2.47
CA GLY A 71 10.87 0.46 2.06
C GLY A 71 10.10 1.63 1.46
N SER A 72 9.01 1.30 0.78
CA SER A 72 8.13 2.29 0.16
C SER A 72 6.66 1.90 0.33
N PHE A 73 5.84 2.86 0.72
CA PHE A 73 4.39 2.77 0.57
C PHE A 73 3.99 3.57 -0.66
N VAL A 74 3.37 2.95 -1.66
CA VAL A 74 3.11 3.55 -2.97
C VAL A 74 1.64 3.43 -3.29
N ALA A 75 1.00 4.54 -3.65
CA ALA A 75 -0.30 4.55 -4.30
C ALA A 75 -0.13 5.08 -5.73
N ALA A 76 -0.69 4.37 -6.69
CA ALA A 76 -0.63 4.71 -8.10
C ALA A 76 -2.00 4.52 -8.75
N SER A 77 -2.25 5.23 -9.84
CA SER A 77 -3.43 4.99 -10.68
C SER A 77 -3.14 5.36 -12.12
N GLN A 78 -3.84 4.69 -13.04
CA GLN A 78 -3.99 5.13 -14.43
C GLN A 78 -5.32 5.86 -14.56
N LEU A 79 -5.29 7.05 -15.16
CA LEU A 79 -6.42 7.97 -15.20
C LEU A 79 -6.37 8.91 -16.41
N THR A 80 -7.35 9.79 -16.57
CA THR A 80 -7.34 10.83 -17.60
C THR A 80 -6.38 11.96 -17.21
N PRO A 81 -5.82 12.73 -18.16
CA PRO A 81 -4.99 13.89 -17.82
C PRO A 81 -5.66 14.89 -16.86
N SER A 82 -6.98 15.05 -16.94
CA SER A 82 -7.74 15.94 -16.04
C SER A 82 -7.91 15.39 -14.62
N GLY A 83 -7.83 14.07 -14.42
CA GLY A 83 -8.00 13.43 -13.12
C GLY A 83 -6.77 13.48 -12.21
N VAL A 84 -5.61 13.93 -12.70
CA VAL A 84 -4.32 13.84 -11.98
C VAL A 84 -4.35 14.64 -10.68
N ASP A 85 -4.84 15.87 -10.72
CA ASP A 85 -4.95 16.73 -9.54
C ASP A 85 -5.95 16.18 -8.52
N HIS A 86 -7.05 15.59 -9.02
CA HIS A 86 -8.05 14.94 -8.18
C HIS A 86 -7.46 13.73 -7.45
N PHE A 87 -6.70 12.88 -8.14
CA PHE A 87 -5.99 11.75 -7.54
C PHE A 87 -5.07 12.18 -6.38
N PHE A 88 -4.23 13.20 -6.58
CA PHE A 88 -3.32 13.64 -5.52
C PHE A 88 -4.06 14.22 -4.33
N THR A 89 -5.11 15.02 -4.57
CA THR A 89 -5.96 15.58 -3.52
C THR A 89 -6.63 14.48 -2.71
N LEU A 90 -7.17 13.47 -3.39
CA LEU A 90 -7.81 12.30 -2.79
C LEU A 90 -6.82 11.48 -1.95
N ALA A 91 -5.66 11.15 -2.52
CA ALA A 91 -4.64 10.38 -1.82
C ALA A 91 -4.10 11.10 -0.58
N GLU A 92 -3.86 12.41 -0.65
CA GLU A 92 -3.48 13.21 0.52
C GLU A 92 -4.57 13.22 1.60
N ARG A 93 -5.83 13.36 1.20
CA ARG A 93 -6.95 13.36 2.15
C ARG A 93 -7.09 12.01 2.84
N ILE A 94 -7.01 10.90 2.09
CA ILE A 94 -7.05 9.55 2.65
C ILE A 94 -5.89 9.34 3.62
N ALA A 95 -4.66 9.71 3.26
CA ALA A 95 -3.50 9.63 4.15
C ALA A 95 -3.71 10.44 5.44
N GLY A 96 -4.21 11.68 5.33
CA GLY A 96 -4.52 12.54 6.46
C GLY A 96 -5.65 12.00 7.35
N ASP A 97 -6.71 11.46 6.75
CA ASP A 97 -7.81 10.84 7.48
C ASP A 97 -7.34 9.59 8.24
N LEU A 98 -6.53 8.72 7.62
CA LEU A 98 -5.96 7.54 8.29
C LEU A 98 -5.02 7.91 9.45
N ALA A 99 -4.32 9.05 9.36
CA ALA A 99 -3.45 9.53 10.43
C ALA A 99 -4.23 10.21 11.60
N THR A 100 -5.41 10.77 11.33
CA THR A 100 -6.17 11.60 12.30
C THR A 100 -7.39 10.89 12.87
N LYS A 101 -7.94 9.90 12.17
CA LYS A 101 -9.12 9.14 12.57
C LYS A 101 -8.81 7.64 12.52
N PRO A 102 -9.09 6.88 13.60
CA PRO A 102 -8.96 5.44 13.53
C PRO A 102 -9.95 4.85 12.52
N VAL A 103 -9.51 3.81 11.80
CA VAL A 103 -10.39 3.02 10.92
C VAL A 103 -11.49 2.36 11.75
N THR A 104 -12.65 2.09 11.14
CA THR A 104 -13.72 1.39 11.88
C THR A 104 -13.36 -0.09 12.03
N ALA A 105 -13.91 -0.75 13.05
CA ALA A 105 -13.73 -2.19 13.23
C ALA A 105 -14.24 -2.99 12.02
N ASP A 106 -15.33 -2.54 11.40
CA ASP A 106 -15.93 -3.18 10.23
C ASP A 106 -15.06 -2.99 8.98
N GLU A 107 -14.50 -1.80 8.77
CA GLU A 107 -13.54 -1.54 7.69
C GLU A 107 -12.29 -2.42 7.84
N LEU A 108 -11.73 -2.47 9.05
CA LEU A 108 -10.60 -3.34 9.35
C LEU A 108 -10.91 -4.81 9.07
N ALA A 109 -12.06 -5.31 9.54
CA ALA A 109 -12.46 -6.70 9.35
C ALA A 109 -12.62 -7.04 7.85
N ARG A 110 -13.19 -6.12 7.05
CA ARG A 110 -13.35 -6.29 5.60
C ARG A 110 -12.01 -6.38 4.88
N SER A 111 -11.03 -5.55 5.23
CA SER A 111 -9.72 -5.57 4.56
C SER A 111 -8.83 -6.73 5.02
N VAL A 112 -8.91 -7.14 6.29
CA VAL A 112 -8.08 -8.24 6.85
C VAL A 112 -8.59 -9.62 6.44
N GLY A 113 -9.90 -9.80 6.25
CA GLY A 113 -10.51 -11.09 5.90
C GLY A 113 -9.86 -11.75 4.66
N PRO A 114 -9.82 -11.08 3.50
CA PRO A 114 -9.17 -11.59 2.29
C PRO A 114 -7.69 -11.92 2.48
N MET A 115 -6.95 -11.08 3.21
CA MET A 115 -5.52 -11.31 3.49
C MET A 115 -5.30 -12.60 4.27
N ARG A 116 -6.09 -12.84 5.33
CA ARG A 116 -6.01 -14.05 6.13
C ARG A 116 -6.34 -15.30 5.33
N GLN A 117 -7.36 -15.23 4.47
CA GLN A 117 -7.73 -16.33 3.57
C GLN A 117 -6.61 -16.62 2.56
N LEU A 118 -6.01 -15.59 1.96
CA LEU A 118 -4.88 -15.72 1.05
C LEU A 118 -3.69 -16.39 1.74
N ILE A 119 -3.32 -15.93 2.94
CA ILE A 119 -2.22 -16.51 3.73
C ILE A 119 -2.50 -17.97 4.05
N ALA A 120 -3.71 -18.31 4.51
CA ALA A 120 -4.09 -19.69 4.83
C ALA A 120 -4.01 -20.60 3.59
N ARG A 121 -4.48 -20.11 2.43
CA ARG A 121 -4.39 -20.82 1.16
C ARG A 121 -2.93 -21.06 0.76
N LEU A 122 -2.10 -20.02 0.79
CA LEU A 122 -0.68 -20.13 0.41
C LEU A 122 0.07 -21.07 1.36
N ALA A 123 -0.18 -20.97 2.67
CA ALA A 123 0.45 -21.80 3.70
C ALA A 123 0.11 -23.30 3.59
N SER A 124 -0.93 -23.69 2.86
CA SER A 124 -1.21 -25.10 2.56
C SER A 124 -0.24 -25.71 1.53
N GLY A 125 0.44 -24.88 0.73
CA GLY A 125 1.37 -25.32 -0.30
C GLY A 125 2.83 -25.30 0.15
N SER A 126 3.62 -26.31 -0.24
CA SER A 126 5.05 -26.40 0.07
C SER A 126 5.87 -25.25 -0.53
N GLY A 127 5.45 -24.69 -1.67
CA GLY A 127 6.12 -23.56 -2.32
C GLY A 127 6.13 -22.28 -1.49
N PHE A 128 5.08 -22.03 -0.71
CA PHE A 128 5.04 -20.90 0.22
C PHE A 128 6.14 -21.03 1.27
N TRP A 129 6.26 -22.20 1.90
CA TRP A 129 7.27 -22.44 2.93
C TRP A 129 8.69 -22.35 2.36
N LEU A 130 8.93 -22.88 1.15
CA LEU A 130 10.23 -22.77 0.48
C LEU A 130 10.61 -21.30 0.22
N GLN A 131 9.67 -20.49 -0.24
CA GLN A 131 9.84 -19.04 -0.44
C GLN A 131 10.11 -18.30 0.88
N GLN A 132 9.33 -18.58 1.92
CA GLN A 132 9.42 -17.84 3.20
C GLN A 132 10.65 -18.24 4.03
N LEU A 133 11.07 -19.50 3.98
CA LEU A 133 12.21 -20.02 4.74
C LEU A 133 13.57 -19.79 4.05
N GLY A 134 13.59 -19.22 2.85
CA GLY A 134 14.84 -18.79 2.21
C GLY A 134 15.64 -17.89 3.17
N GLY A 135 16.93 -18.21 3.38
CA GLY A 135 17.81 -17.45 4.28
C GLY A 135 17.55 -17.64 5.79
N ALA A 136 16.61 -18.51 6.20
CA ALA A 136 16.33 -18.77 7.62
C ALA A 136 17.49 -19.47 8.36
N SER A 137 18.36 -20.20 7.64
CA SER A 137 19.58 -20.78 8.19
C SER A 137 20.61 -19.71 8.63
N THR A 138 20.57 -18.53 8.01
CA THR A 138 21.45 -17.41 8.32
C THR A 138 20.78 -16.40 9.28
N ASP A 139 19.46 -16.26 9.20
CA ASP A 139 18.68 -15.38 10.07
C ASP A 139 17.46 -16.11 10.68
N PRO A 140 17.60 -16.67 11.89
CA PRO A 140 16.51 -17.40 12.57
C PRO A 140 15.27 -16.55 12.85
N ARG A 141 15.38 -15.21 12.85
CA ARG A 141 14.23 -14.31 13.05
C ARG A 141 13.19 -14.46 11.95
N ARG A 142 13.57 -14.97 10.77
CA ARG A 142 12.64 -15.31 9.67
C ARG A 142 11.62 -16.36 10.08
N ILE A 143 12.02 -17.34 10.88
CA ILE A 143 11.12 -18.37 11.39
C ILE A 143 10.13 -17.75 12.38
N VAL A 144 10.63 -16.95 13.33
CA VAL A 144 9.79 -16.28 14.34
C VAL A 144 8.79 -15.34 13.69
N ALA A 145 9.23 -14.55 12.71
CA ALA A 145 8.35 -13.72 11.90
C ALA A 145 7.27 -14.56 11.22
N LEU A 146 7.63 -15.68 10.59
CA LEU A 146 6.67 -16.53 9.90
C LEU A 146 5.63 -17.17 10.85
N LEU A 147 6.06 -17.63 12.03
CA LEU A 147 5.19 -18.25 13.02
C LEU A 147 4.14 -17.27 13.59
N THR A 148 4.49 -15.98 13.67
CA THR A 148 3.59 -14.93 14.18
C THR A 148 2.68 -14.34 13.11
N LEU A 149 2.82 -14.76 11.84
CA LEU A 149 2.13 -14.15 10.70
C LEU A 149 0.61 -14.10 10.90
N SER A 150 -0.02 -15.25 11.15
CA SER A 150 -1.47 -15.33 11.32
C SER A 150 -1.98 -14.56 12.54
N THR A 151 -1.27 -14.67 13.67
CA THR A 151 -1.67 -14.00 14.91
C THR A 151 -1.54 -12.48 14.82
N ASP A 152 -0.56 -11.99 14.06
CA ASP A 152 -0.35 -10.56 13.88
C ASP A 152 -1.49 -9.90 13.10
N TYR A 153 -1.89 -10.43 11.94
CA TYR A 153 -3.08 -9.87 11.23
C TYR A 153 -4.36 -9.99 12.04
N ALA A 154 -4.48 -10.98 12.92
CA ALA A 154 -5.67 -11.16 13.75
C ALA A 154 -5.74 -10.18 14.94
N ARG A 155 -4.61 -9.70 15.45
CA ARG A 155 -4.55 -8.84 16.65
C ARG A 155 -4.36 -7.36 16.37
N ILE A 156 -3.95 -6.98 15.16
CA ILE A 156 -3.77 -5.58 14.79
C ILE A 156 -5.09 -4.82 14.99
N THR A 157 -4.99 -3.68 15.66
CA THR A 157 -6.12 -2.83 16.05
C THR A 157 -6.20 -1.55 15.21
N PRO A 158 -7.37 -0.89 15.14
CA PRO A 158 -7.49 0.41 14.50
C PRO A 158 -6.54 1.49 15.05
N ALA A 159 -6.27 1.47 16.36
CA ALA A 159 -5.37 2.42 16.99
C ALA A 159 -3.91 2.22 16.55
N GLU A 160 -3.47 0.96 16.39
CA GLU A 160 -2.13 0.65 15.87
C GLU A 160 -1.99 1.07 14.40
N LEU A 161 -3.03 0.88 13.58
CA LEU A 161 -3.05 1.34 12.19
C LEU A 161 -2.99 2.86 12.11
N GLN A 162 -3.76 3.57 12.94
CA GLN A 162 -3.69 5.03 13.02
C GLN A 162 -2.30 5.51 13.43
N ALA A 163 -1.68 4.86 14.41
CA ALA A 163 -0.33 5.18 14.84
C ALA A 163 0.69 4.98 13.71
N ALA A 164 0.60 3.88 12.95
CA ALA A 164 1.44 3.61 11.79
C ALA A 164 1.21 4.65 10.67
N ALA A 165 -0.05 4.97 10.35
CA ALA A 165 -0.39 5.99 9.36
C ALA A 165 0.17 7.37 9.76
N LYS A 166 0.02 7.76 11.03
CA LYS A 166 0.58 9.01 11.57
C LYS A 166 2.10 9.05 11.51
N HIS A 167 2.77 7.91 11.67
CA HIS A 167 4.23 7.84 11.63
C HIS A 167 4.78 7.92 10.20
N TRP A 168 4.17 7.20 9.26
CA TRP A 168 4.71 6.96 7.92
C TRP A 168 4.09 7.82 6.81
N LEU A 169 2.76 8.03 6.84
CA LEU A 169 2.02 8.73 5.79
C LEU A 169 1.99 10.25 6.06
N VAL A 170 3.18 10.82 6.25
CA VAL A 170 3.34 12.23 6.67
C VAL A 170 3.30 13.14 5.45
N ARG A 171 2.42 14.15 5.50
CA ARG A 171 2.34 15.23 4.51
C ARG A 171 3.66 15.99 4.40
N GLY A 172 4.10 16.24 3.18
CA GLY A 172 5.38 16.88 2.85
C GLY A 172 6.58 15.91 2.82
N LYS A 173 6.40 14.63 3.15
CA LYS A 173 7.43 13.59 2.99
C LYS A 173 7.15 12.65 1.82
N GLU A 174 6.02 12.82 1.16
CA GLU A 174 5.70 12.09 -0.06
C GLU A 174 6.55 12.52 -1.24
N PHE A 175 6.90 11.55 -2.06
CA PHE A 175 7.31 11.74 -3.43
C PHE A 175 6.08 11.71 -4.33
N ARG A 176 6.01 12.62 -5.31
CA ARG A 176 4.92 12.68 -6.30
C ARG A 176 5.50 12.62 -7.70
N MET A 177 4.83 11.87 -8.56
CA MET A 177 5.15 11.81 -9.97
C MET A 177 3.88 11.69 -10.80
N GLU A 178 3.82 12.48 -11.84
CA GLU A 178 2.80 12.41 -12.88
C GLU A 178 3.47 12.10 -14.23
N VAL A 179 2.77 11.32 -15.03
CA VAL A 179 3.13 10.99 -16.41
C VAL A 179 1.95 11.36 -17.28
N LEU A 180 2.14 12.35 -18.14
CA LEU A 180 1.11 12.90 -19.03
C LEU A 180 1.41 12.53 -20.49
N PRO A 181 0.42 12.53 -21.40
CA PRO A 181 0.69 12.29 -22.79
C PRO A 181 1.50 13.45 -23.39
N GLU A 182 2.38 13.17 -24.35
CA GLU A 182 3.05 14.22 -25.10
C GLU A 182 2.01 15.10 -25.82
N LYS A 183 2.14 16.43 -25.69
CA LYS A 183 1.39 17.34 -26.55
C LYS A 183 1.85 17.08 -27.98
N ARG A 184 0.97 16.55 -28.84
CA ARG A 184 1.21 16.58 -30.29
C ARG A 184 1.23 18.05 -30.70
N GLU A 185 2.37 18.55 -31.15
CA GLU A 185 2.42 19.83 -31.84
C GLU A 185 1.52 19.76 -33.10
N PRO A 186 0.77 20.84 -33.39
CA PRO A 186 -0.16 20.91 -34.52
C PRO A 186 0.54 20.86 -35.88
#